data_AF-A0A920U324-F1
#
_entry.id   AF-A0A920U324-F1
#
_cell.length_a   1.000
_cell.length_b   1.000
_cell.length_c   1.000
_cell.angle_alpha   90.00
_cell.angle_beta   90.00
_cell.angle_gamma   90.00
#
_symmetry.space_group_name_H-M   'P 1'
#
loop_
_entity.id
_entity.type
_entity.pdbx_description
1 polymer ?
#
loop_
_entity_poly.entity_id
_entity_poly.type
_entity_poly.pdbx_seq_one_letter_code
_entity_poly.pdbx_strand_id
1 'polypeptide(L)' 'MPTPQDIKDWFETNLPGAQAEVSGDGRHFDATVVYAGFAGKSRVQQQQIVMGHSVIK' A
#
# COMPACT_ATOMS: atom_id res chain seq x y z
N MET A 1 13.68 1.29 -10.52
CA MET A 1 13.22 0.92 -9.16
C MET A 1 11.98 1.76 -8.91
N PRO A 2 10.87 1.17 -8.43
CA PRO A 2 9.69 1.96 -8.07
C PRO A 2 10.10 2.99 -7.03
N THR A 3 9.68 4.23 -7.22
CA THR A 3 9.85 5.29 -6.22
C THR A 3 8.76 5.14 -5.15
N PRO A 4 8.95 5.73 -3.96
CA PRO A 4 7.88 5.78 -2.96
C PRO A 4 6.57 6.38 -3.52
N GLN A 5 6.70 7.34 -4.43
CA GLN A 5 5.55 7.96 -5.11
C GLN A 5 4.81 6.95 -6.00
N ASP A 6 5.52 6.11 -6.75
CA ASP A 6 4.88 5.08 -7.60
C ASP A 6 4.05 4.10 -6.77
N ILE A 7 4.56 3.70 -5.59
CA ILE A 7 3.85 2.80 -4.68
C ILE A 7 2.63 3.49 -4.07
N LYS A 8 2.77 4.77 -3.69
CA LYS A 8 1.66 5.59 -3.18
C LYS A 8 0.55 5.70 -4.21
N ASP A 9 0.87 6.14 -5.42
CA ASP A 9 -0.09 6.35 -6.50
C ASP A 9 -0.81 5.03 -6.85
N TRP A 10 -0.09 3.92 -6.77
CA TRP A 10 -0.66 2.60 -7.00
C TRP A 10 -1.69 2.23 -5.92
N PHE A 11 -1.43 2.49 -4.63
CA PHE A 11 -2.42 2.27 -3.57
C PHE A 11 -3.64 3.18 -3.74
N GLU A 12 -3.44 4.46 -4.01
CA GLU A 12 -4.55 5.42 -4.18
C GLU A 12 -5.41 5.12 -5.42
N THR A 13 -4.80 4.54 -6.46
CA THR A 13 -5.51 4.11 -7.68
C THR A 13 -6.30 2.81 -7.47
N ASN A 14 -5.71 1.81 -6.80
CA ASN A 14 -6.33 0.50 -6.60
C ASN A 14 -7.32 0.48 -5.41
N LEU A 15 -7.15 1.40 -4.46
CA LEU A 15 -8.00 1.56 -3.29
C LEU A 15 -8.59 2.99 -3.31
N PRO A 16 -9.69 3.22 -4.03
CA PRO A 16 -10.27 4.56 -4.14
C PRO A 16 -10.65 5.11 -2.76
N GLY A 17 -10.11 6.28 -2.40
CA GLY A 17 -10.29 6.90 -1.09
C GLY A 17 -9.35 6.35 0.00
N ALA A 18 -8.39 5.50 -0.35
CA ALA A 18 -7.25 5.23 0.51
C ALA A 18 -6.24 6.37 0.43
N GLN A 19 -5.52 6.59 1.53
CA GLN A 19 -4.41 7.51 1.62
C GLN A 19 -3.17 6.71 1.99
N ALA A 20 -2.15 6.75 1.13
CA ALA A 20 -0.93 6.00 1.33
C ALA A 20 0.26 6.94 1.56
N GLU A 21 1.04 6.66 2.59
CA GLU A 21 2.34 7.27 2.84
C GLU A 21 3.41 6.22 2.67
N VAL A 22 4.30 6.42 1.71
CA VAL A 22 5.38 5.49 1.44
C VAL A 22 6.70 6.21 1.63
N SER A 23 7.59 5.61 2.44
CA SER A 23 8.96 6.07 2.67
C SER A 23 9.91 4.93 2.36
N GLY A 24 11.07 5.22 1.78
CA GLY A 24 12.03 4.17 1.46
C GLY A 24 13.29 4.68 0.80
N ASP A 25 14.34 3.86 0.84
CA ASP A 25 15.67 4.15 0.30
C ASP A 25 15.89 3.57 -1.10
N GLY A 26 14.82 3.10 -1.74
CA GLY A 26 14.82 2.45 -3.05
C GLY A 26 15.01 0.93 -2.99
N ARG A 27 15.39 0.36 -1.85
CA ARG A 27 15.51 -1.10 -1.63
C ARG A 27 14.52 -1.61 -0.60
N HIS A 28 14.27 -0.84 0.45
CA HIS A 28 13.26 -1.12 1.45
C HIS A 28 12.23 0.01 1.45
N PHE A 29 10.96 -0.36 1.50
CA PHE A 29 9.86 0.60 1.54
C PHE A 29 8.95 0.28 2.72
N ASP A 30 8.69 1.31 3.51
CA ASP A 30 7.68 1.34 4.56
C ASP A 30 6.44 2.06 4.01
N ALA A 31 5.31 1.38 3.99
CA ALA A 31 4.04 1.91 3.52
C ALA A 31 3.01 1.93 4.64
N THR A 32 2.50 3.11 4.96
CA THR A 32 1.35 3.32 5.86
C THR A 32 0.14 3.64 4.99
N VAL A 33 -0.85 2.74 4.99
CA VAL A 33 -2.07 2.92 4.19
C VAL A 33 -3.27 3.09 5.12
N VAL A 34 -3.98 4.21 4.99
CA VAL A 34 -5.24 4.49 5.67
C VAL A 34 -6.37 4.28 4.68
N TYR A 35 -7.22 3.29 4.93
CA TYR A 35 -8.35 2.96 4.05
C TYR A 35 -9.56 2.50 4.85
N ALA A 36 -10.73 3.09 4.59
CA ALA A 36 -11.96 2.74 5.30
C ALA A 36 -12.36 1.27 5.10
N GLY A 37 -12.00 0.66 3.96
CA GLY A 37 -12.26 -0.75 3.68
C GLY A 37 -11.45 -1.75 4.52
N PHE A 38 -10.53 -1.28 5.37
CA PHE A 38 -9.88 -2.10 6.38
C PHE A 38 -10.73 -2.31 7.64
N ALA A 39 -11.81 -1.54 7.82
CA ALA A 39 -12.73 -1.74 8.92
C ALA A 39 -13.32 -3.16 8.90
N GLY A 40 -13.22 -3.87 10.03
CA GLY A 40 -13.68 -5.26 10.16
C GLY A 40 -12.79 -6.31 9.50
N LYS A 41 -11.66 -5.94 8.89
CA LYS A 41 -10.64 -6.88 8.40
C LYS A 41 -9.62 -7.17 9.49
N SER A 42 -9.18 -8.43 9.58
CA SER A 42 -8.06 -8.79 10.46
C SER A 42 -6.75 -8.19 9.94
N ARG A 43 -5.76 -8.00 10.82
CA ARG A 43 -4.43 -7.49 10.44
C ARG A 43 -3.81 -8.27 9.26
N VAL A 44 -3.99 -9.59 9.23
CA VAL A 44 -3.53 -10.44 8.13
C VAL A 44 -4.28 -10.14 6.84
N GLN A 45 -5.61 -9.96 6.88
CA GLN A 45 -6.40 -9.59 5.70
C GLN A 45 -6.03 -8.21 5.15
N GLN A 46 -5.78 -7.23 6.03
CA GLN A 46 -5.29 -5.91 5.63
C GLN A 46 -3.94 -6.03 4.93
N GLN A 47 -3.01 -6.78 5.52
CA GLN A 47 -1.71 -7.09 4.91
C GLN A 47 -1.85 -7.83 3.58
N GLN A 48 -2.79 -8.76 3.43
CA GLN A 48 -3.04 -9.45 2.17
C GLN A 48 -3.62 -8.53 1.09
N ILE A 49 -4.44 -7.55 1.44
CA ILE A 49 -4.93 -6.52 0.49
C ILE A 49 -3.75 -5.66 0.01
N VAL A 50 -2.83 -5.32 0.92
CA VAL A 50 -1.65 -4.49 0.63
C VAL A 50 -0.56 -5.28 -0.14
N MET A 51 -0.29 -6.54 0.21
CA MET A 51 0.78 -7.37 -0.36
C MET A 51 0.32 -8.25 -1.52
N GLY A 52 -0.92 -8.75 -1.50
CA GLY A 52 -1.45 -9.70 -2.49
C GLY A 52 -1.55 -9.11 -3.89
N HIS A 53 -1.34 -7.82 -3.99
CA HIS A 53 -1.42 -7.04 -5.19
C HIS A 53 0.04 -6.55 -5.44
N SER A 54 0.91 -7.55 -5.67
CA SER A 54 2.37 -7.44 -5.66
C SER A 54 2.87 -6.44 -6.71
N VAL A 55 3.22 -5.22 -6.27
CA VAL A 55 3.81 -4.13 -7.09
C VAL A 55 5.29 -4.38 -7.44
N ILE A 56 5.82 -5.56 -7.09
CA ILE A 56 7.21 -5.94 -7.35
C ILE A 56 7.22 -7.20 -8.22
N LYS A 57 7.22 -6.99 -9.53
CA LYS A 57 7.75 -7.91 -10.53
C LYS A 57 8.55 -7.14 -11.54
#